data_AF-A0A376UDF0-F1
#
_entry.id   AF-A0A376UDF0-F1
#
_cell.length_a   1.000
_cell.length_b   1.000
_cell.length_c   1.000
_cell.angle_alpha   90.00
_cell.angle_beta   90.00
_cell.angle_gamma   90.00
#
_symmetry.space_group_name_H-M   'P 1'
#
loop_
_entity.id
_entity.type
_entity.pdbx_description
1 polymer ?
#
loop_
_entity_poly.entity_id
_entity_poly.type
_entity_poly.pdbx_seq_one_letter_code
_entity_poly.pdbx_strand_id
1 'polypeptide(L)'
;MAKVRFSIAAAVARVKRKSGNIDDFCRRWGSQYSYMVVLDADSVMTGDCLCGLVRLMEANPNAGIIQSSPKASGMDTLYARCQQFATRVYGPLFTAGLHFWQLGESHYWGHNAIIRVKPFIEHWRTGSAAGRRFLCRFNPVT
;
A
#
# COMPACT_ATOMS: atom_id res chain seq x y z
N MET A 1 -6.61 -10.40 20.92
CA MET A 1 -6.72 -9.75 19.59
C MET A 1 -6.63 -8.25 19.77
N ALA A 2 -5.66 -7.58 19.13
CA ALA A 2 -5.60 -6.13 19.14
C ALA A 2 -6.80 -5.56 18.39
N LYS A 3 -7.49 -4.58 18.99
CA LYS A 3 -8.66 -3.94 18.39
C LYS A 3 -8.16 -2.96 17.32
N VAL A 4 -8.30 -3.29 16.05
CA VAL A 4 -7.92 -2.39 14.94
C VAL A 4 -9.03 -1.36 14.77
N ARG A 5 -8.70 -0.07 14.95
CA ARG A 5 -9.62 1.05 14.71
C ARG A 5 -9.33 1.64 13.34
N PHE A 6 -10.31 1.57 12.45
CA PHE A 6 -10.27 2.25 11.16
C PHE A 6 -10.98 3.60 11.27
N SER A 7 -10.35 4.63 10.69
CA SER A 7 -10.91 5.97 10.59
C SER A 7 -10.67 6.50 9.18
N ILE A 8 -11.67 7.17 8.62
CA ILE A 8 -11.57 7.83 7.32
C ILE A 8 -11.47 9.33 7.55
N ALA A 9 -10.56 9.98 6.85
CA ALA A 9 -10.35 11.42 6.92
C ALA A 9 -10.43 12.02 5.52
N ALA A 10 -11.11 13.16 5.40
CA ALA A 10 -11.23 13.91 4.16
C ALA A 10 -10.33 15.15 4.22
N ALA A 11 -9.68 15.46 3.10
CA ALA A 11 -8.87 16.66 2.97
C ALA A 11 -9.74 17.92 2.90
N VAL A 12 -9.29 18.99 3.56
CA VAL A 12 -10.03 20.27 3.59
C VAL A 12 -9.75 21.12 2.34
N ALA A 13 -8.54 21.04 1.78
CA ALA A 13 -8.12 21.81 0.62
C ALA A 13 -7.60 20.91 -0.49
N ARG A 14 -8.03 21.15 -1.74
CA ARG A 14 -7.57 20.42 -2.93
C ARG A 14 -6.27 21.00 -3.46
N VAL A 15 -5.16 20.76 -2.76
CA VAL A 15 -3.82 21.12 -3.21
C VAL A 15 -3.09 19.86 -3.66
N LYS A 16 -2.33 19.89 -4.77
CA LYS A 16 -1.49 18.76 -5.25
C LYS A 16 -2.19 17.38 -5.40
N ARG A 17 -3.52 17.34 -5.56
CA ARG A 17 -4.33 16.11 -5.77
C ARG A 17 -4.06 15.07 -4.66
N LYS A 18 -3.64 13.85 -5.03
CA LYS A 18 -3.45 12.72 -4.12
C LYS A 18 -2.37 12.96 -3.07
N SER A 19 -1.23 13.53 -3.46
CA SER A 19 -0.11 13.77 -2.54
C SER A 19 -0.44 14.86 -1.51
N GLY A 20 -1.23 15.88 -1.87
CA GLY A 20 -1.66 16.89 -0.91
C GLY A 20 -2.69 16.37 0.09
N ASN A 21 -3.57 15.45 -0.31
CA ASN A 21 -4.48 14.79 0.63
C ASN A 21 -3.70 13.95 1.65
N ILE A 22 -2.66 13.24 1.21
CA ILE A 22 -1.78 12.46 2.10
C ILE A 22 -1.01 13.40 3.04
N ASP A 23 -0.49 14.53 2.54
CA ASP A 23 0.19 15.53 3.36
C ASP A 23 -0.73 16.14 4.43
N ASP A 24 -1.95 16.53 4.05
CA ASP A 24 -2.97 17.05 4.97
C ASP A 24 -3.33 16.01 6.05
N PHE A 25 -3.48 14.74 5.63
CA PHE A 25 -3.74 13.65 6.56
C PHE A 25 -2.61 13.50 7.59
N CYS A 26 -1.37 13.41 7.10
CA CYS A 26 -0.18 13.25 7.93
C CYS A 26 0.00 14.41 8.92
N ARG A 27 -0.28 15.65 8.51
CA ARG A 27 -0.17 16.83 9.38
C ARG A 27 -1.21 16.84 10.50
N ARG A 28 -2.46 16.51 10.20
CA ARG A 28 -3.58 16.67 11.15
C ARG A 28 -3.79 15.46 12.05
N TRP A 29 -3.64 14.26 11.49
CA TRP A 29 -4.00 13.02 12.16
C TRP A 29 -2.86 12.01 12.23
N GLY A 30 -1.73 12.24 11.55
CA GLY A 30 -0.64 11.27 11.48
C GLY A 30 -0.10 10.82 12.84
N SER A 31 -0.12 11.67 13.86
CA SER A 31 0.31 11.30 15.22
C SER A 31 -0.66 10.34 15.94
N GLN A 32 -1.89 10.19 15.46
CA GLN A 32 -2.93 9.37 16.10
C GLN A 32 -2.94 7.92 15.59
N TYR A 33 -2.22 7.61 14.52
CA TYR A 33 -2.22 6.30 13.86
C TYR A 33 -0.81 5.76 13.66
N SER A 34 -0.60 4.48 13.97
CA SER A 34 0.67 3.79 13.69
C SER A 34 0.84 3.49 12.20
N TYR A 35 -0.27 3.20 11.52
CA TYR A 35 -0.33 2.77 10.13
C TYR A 35 -1.35 3.59 9.34
N MET A 36 -1.04 3.82 8.07
CA MET A 36 -1.94 4.42 7.09
C MET A 36 -2.06 3.47 5.90
N VAL A 37 -3.28 3.21 5.45
CA VAL A 37 -3.52 2.44 4.23
C VAL A 37 -3.95 3.40 3.13
N VAL A 38 -3.25 3.36 1.99
CA VAL A 38 -3.61 4.13 0.81
C VAL A 38 -4.37 3.21 -0.14
N LEU A 39 -5.64 3.51 -0.37
CA LEU A 39 -6.53 2.77 -1.26
C LEU A 39 -7.03 3.72 -2.36
N ASP A 40 -7.04 3.26 -3.61
CA ASP A 40 -7.69 4.01 -4.69
C ASP A 40 -9.19 3.75 -4.73
N ALA A 41 -9.94 4.70 -5.31
CA ALA A 41 -11.40 4.65 -5.35
C ALA A 41 -11.96 3.50 -6.20
N ASP A 42 -11.14 2.93 -7.07
CA ASP A 42 -11.44 1.78 -7.92
C ASP A 42 -10.97 0.43 -7.33
N SER A 43 -10.35 0.47 -6.14
CA SER A 43 -9.76 -0.70 -5.51
C SER A 43 -10.67 -1.24 -4.40
N VAL A 44 -11.00 -2.52 -4.49
CA VAL A 44 -11.75 -3.24 -3.45
C VAL A 44 -10.78 -4.14 -2.68
N MET A 45 -10.76 -3.98 -1.35
CA MET A 45 -9.93 -4.78 -0.46
C MET A 45 -10.79 -5.35 0.68
N THR A 46 -10.66 -6.64 0.93
CA THR A 46 -11.40 -7.31 2.01
C THR A 46 -10.82 -6.93 3.38
N GLY A 47 -11.64 -7.00 4.43
CA GLY A 47 -11.18 -6.78 5.81
C GLY A 47 -10.07 -7.74 6.23
N ASP A 48 -10.12 -8.99 5.75
CA ASP A 48 -9.07 -9.99 5.98
C ASP A 48 -7.75 -9.62 5.32
N CYS A 49 -7.80 -9.05 4.10
CA CYS A 49 -6.61 -8.56 3.41
C CYS A 49 -5.98 -7.39 4.19
N LEU A 50 -6.79 -6.44 4.67
CA LEU A 50 -6.32 -5.34 5.53
C LEU A 50 -5.69 -5.86 6.83
N CYS A 51 -6.34 -6.81 7.49
CA CYS A 51 -5.79 -7.45 8.69
C CYS A 51 -4.48 -8.20 8.39
N GLY A 52 -4.39 -8.86 7.24
CA GLY A 52 -3.18 -9.53 6.77
C GLY A 52 -2.03 -8.55 6.53
N LEU A 53 -2.30 -7.40 5.91
CA LEU A 53 -1.31 -6.33 5.73
C LEU A 53 -0.78 -5.80 7.07
N VAL A 54 -1.67 -5.60 8.06
CA VAL A 54 -1.26 -5.21 9.41
C VAL A 54 -0.38 -6.29 10.05
N ARG A 55 -0.79 -7.56 9.98
CA ARG A 55 0.01 -8.68 10.53
C ARG A 55 1.40 -8.76 9.89
N LEU A 56 1.49 -8.55 8.58
CA LEU A 56 2.78 -8.51 7.87
C LEU A 56 3.65 -7.33 8.32
N MET A 57 3.05 -6.17 8.55
CA MET A 57 3.75 -4.97 9.02
C MET A 57 4.25 -5.11 10.47
N GLU A 58 3.50 -5.82 11.32
CA GLU A 58 3.94 -6.20 12.68
C GLU A 58 5.07 -7.24 12.64
N ALA A 59 4.98 -8.24 11.75
CA ALA A 59 6.00 -9.28 11.61
C ALA A 59 7.31 -8.76 10.99
N ASN A 60 7.30 -7.60 10.32
CA ASN A 60 8.47 -6.99 9.68
C ASN A 60 8.69 -5.56 10.22
N PRO A 61 9.31 -5.39 11.41
CA PRO A 61 9.51 -4.08 12.03
C PRO A 61 10.33 -3.10 11.17
N ASN A 62 11.22 -3.63 10.33
CA ASN A 62 12.08 -2.86 9.43
C ASN A 62 11.36 -2.43 8.14
N ALA A 63 10.15 -2.93 7.86
CA ALA A 63 9.38 -2.52 6.70
C ALA A 63 8.72 -1.15 6.94
N GLY A 64 8.94 -0.22 6.01
CA GLY A 64 8.30 1.09 5.99
C GLY A 64 7.00 1.12 5.20
N ILE A 65 6.93 0.33 4.11
CA ILE A 65 5.76 0.19 3.23
C ILE A 65 5.58 -1.30 2.93
N ILE A 66 4.35 -1.77 2.84
CA ILE A 66 4.05 -3.09 2.26
C ILE A 66 2.96 -2.86 1.23
N GLN A 67 3.22 -3.30 -0.01
CA GLN A 67 2.31 -3.13 -1.12
C GLN A 67 1.65 -4.46 -1.46
N SER A 68 0.33 -4.45 -1.65
CA SER A 68 -0.39 -5.61 -2.18
C SER A 68 -0.25 -5.68 -3.69
N SER A 69 -0.19 -6.90 -4.25
CA SER A 69 -0.24 -7.08 -5.69
C SER A 69 -1.70 -6.96 -6.16
N PRO A 70 -2.04 -5.97 -7.01
CA PRO A 70 -3.42 -5.77 -7.44
C PRO A 70 -3.86 -6.89 -8.37
N LYS A 71 -5.12 -7.29 -8.25
CA LYS A 71 -5.76 -8.27 -9.14
C LYS A 71 -6.95 -7.62 -9.84
N ALA A 72 -6.96 -7.67 -11.16
CA ALA A 72 -8.09 -7.19 -11.94
C ALA A 72 -9.35 -8.00 -11.58
N SER A 73 -10.45 -7.31 -11.32
CA SER A 73 -11.75 -7.90 -10.98
C SER A 73 -12.89 -6.97 -11.38
N GLY A 74 -14.13 -7.49 -11.46
CA GLY A 74 -15.35 -6.68 -11.60
C GLY A 74 -15.62 -6.09 -12.99
N MET A 75 -14.96 -6.56 -14.05
CA MET A 75 -15.20 -6.10 -15.42
C MET A 75 -15.67 -7.25 -16.34
N ASP A 76 -16.66 -6.98 -17.19
CA ASP A 76 -17.37 -8.00 -17.98
C ASP A 76 -17.09 -7.97 -19.49
N THR A 77 -16.30 -7.01 -19.99
CA THR A 77 -15.94 -6.98 -21.41
C THR A 77 -15.02 -8.16 -21.76
N LEU A 78 -15.10 -8.66 -23.01
CA LEU A 78 -14.24 -9.75 -23.48
C LEU A 78 -12.76 -9.45 -23.23
N TYR A 79 -12.33 -8.23 -23.57
CA TYR A 79 -10.97 -7.75 -23.32
C TYR A 79 -10.60 -7.80 -21.84
N ALA A 80 -11.47 -7.29 -20.96
CA ALA A 80 -11.22 -7.29 -19.52
C ALA A 80 -11.17 -8.70 -18.93
N ARG A 81 -12.02 -9.62 -19.40
CA ARG A 81 -11.99 -11.04 -18.99
C ARG A 81 -10.70 -11.73 -19.43
N CYS A 82 -10.22 -11.45 -20.65
CA CYS A 82 -8.91 -11.91 -21.12
C CYS A 82 -7.78 -11.38 -20.23
N GLN A 83 -7.81 -10.09 -19.87
CA GLN A 83 -6.81 -9.49 -18.98
C GLN A 83 -6.87 -10.04 -17.54
N GLN A 84 -8.07 -10.28 -17.01
CA GLN A 84 -8.28 -10.95 -15.71
C GLN A 84 -7.74 -12.38 -15.71
N PHE A 85 -7.97 -13.12 -16.79
CA PHE A 85 -7.43 -14.47 -16.95
C PHE A 85 -5.90 -14.44 -17.00
N ALA A 86 -5.34 -13.60 -17.88
CA ALA A 86 -3.90 -13.47 -18.02
C ALA A 86 -3.25 -13.11 -16.68
N THR A 87 -3.70 -12.03 -16.03
CA THR A 87 -3.17 -11.60 -14.72
C THR A 87 -3.29 -12.67 -13.64
N ARG A 88 -4.31 -13.54 -13.68
CA ARG A 88 -4.45 -14.65 -12.73
C ARG A 88 -3.48 -15.79 -12.98
N VAL A 89 -3.13 -16.05 -14.24
CA VAL A 89 -2.20 -17.12 -14.63
C VAL A 89 -0.74 -16.68 -14.51
N TYR A 90 -0.37 -15.56 -15.13
CA TYR A 90 1.02 -15.10 -15.15
C TYR A 90 1.38 -14.22 -13.93
N GLY A 91 0.40 -13.61 -13.26
CA GLY A 91 0.64 -12.62 -12.20
C GLY A 91 1.48 -13.12 -11.03
N PRO A 92 1.23 -14.32 -10.47
CA PRO A 92 2.05 -14.86 -9.40
C PRO A 92 3.50 -15.09 -9.82
N LEU A 93 3.70 -15.65 -11.03
CA LEU A 93 5.04 -15.89 -11.59
C LEU A 93 5.78 -14.58 -11.80
N PHE A 94 5.11 -13.58 -12.37
CA PHE A 94 5.66 -12.24 -12.57
C PHE A 94 6.03 -11.57 -11.24
N THR A 95 5.15 -11.65 -10.24
CA THR A 95 5.39 -11.07 -8.90
C THR A 95 6.57 -11.74 -8.21
N ALA A 96 6.68 -13.07 -8.31
CA ALA A 96 7.80 -13.82 -7.74
C ALA A 96 9.14 -13.47 -8.41
N GLY A 97 9.15 -13.38 -9.75
CA GLY A 97 10.33 -12.94 -10.49
C GLY A 97 10.72 -11.50 -10.13
N LEU A 98 9.74 -10.60 -10.05
CA LEU A 98 9.98 -9.22 -9.64
C LEU A 98 10.56 -9.14 -8.22
N HIS A 99 10.03 -9.94 -7.28
CA HIS A 99 10.55 -10.01 -5.92
C HIS A 99 11.98 -10.55 -5.86
N PHE A 100 12.33 -11.52 -6.70
CA PHE A 100 13.71 -12.02 -6.82
C PHE A 100 14.67 -10.92 -7.28
N TRP A 101 14.32 -10.21 -8.35
CA TRP A 101 15.19 -9.16 -8.91
C TRP A 101 15.30 -7.93 -8.02
N GLN A 102 14.23 -7.59 -7.28
CA GLN A 102 14.23 -6.43 -6.41
C GLN A 102 14.81 -6.72 -5.01
N LEU A 103 15.21 -7.97 -4.73
CA LEU A 103 15.91 -8.38 -3.50
C LEU A 103 15.21 -7.92 -2.20
N GLY A 104 13.88 -7.85 -2.24
CA GLY A 104 13.04 -7.43 -1.13
C GLY A 104 12.71 -5.93 -1.09
N GLU A 105 13.39 -5.08 -1.87
CA GLU A 105 12.92 -3.73 -2.13
C GLU A 105 11.76 -3.78 -3.13
N SER A 106 10.89 -2.78 -3.16
CA SER A 106 9.86 -2.68 -4.19
C SER A 106 9.49 -1.24 -4.45
N HIS A 107 9.00 -0.99 -5.65
CA HIS A 107 8.48 0.31 -6.04
C HIS A 107 7.13 0.53 -5.36
N TYR A 108 6.94 1.71 -4.79
CA TYR A 108 5.62 2.15 -4.34
C TYR A 108 4.85 2.74 -5.51
N TRP A 109 3.71 2.13 -5.88
CA TRP A 109 2.94 2.53 -7.07
C TRP A 109 1.86 3.57 -6.73
N GLY A 110 1.79 3.99 -5.46
CA GLY A 110 0.85 5.01 -5.01
C GLY A 110 -0.44 4.47 -4.43
N HIS A 111 -0.73 3.17 -4.51
CA HIS A 111 -2.02 2.61 -4.10
C HIS A 111 -1.90 1.19 -3.56
N ASN A 112 -2.94 0.77 -2.84
CA ASN A 112 -3.12 -0.56 -2.26
C ASN A 112 -1.93 -0.99 -1.39
N ALA A 113 -1.46 -0.06 -0.57
CA ALA A 113 -0.31 -0.24 0.30
C ALA A 113 -0.59 0.23 1.73
N ILE A 114 0.01 -0.46 2.69
CA ILE A 114 0.07 -0.04 4.09
C ILE A 114 1.43 0.62 4.36
N ILE A 115 1.40 1.75 5.05
CA ILE A 115 2.55 2.63 5.28
C ILE A 115 2.68 2.88 6.78
N ARG A 116 3.90 2.79 7.31
CA ARG A 116 4.20 3.12 8.70
C ARG A 116 4.31 4.65 8.86
N VAL A 117 3.45 5.24 9.67
CA VAL A 117 3.22 6.70 9.66
C VAL A 117 4.41 7.48 10.20
N LYS A 118 4.99 7.08 11.34
CA LYS A 118 6.13 7.78 11.96
C LYS A 118 7.33 7.96 11.00
N PRO A 119 7.92 6.88 10.44
CA PRO A 119 9.03 7.03 9.51
C PRO A 119 8.59 7.74 8.22
N PHE A 120 7.36 7.52 7.75
CA PHE A 120 6.88 8.23 6.56
C PHE A 120 6.86 9.75 6.75
N ILE A 121 6.34 10.26 7.87
CA ILE A 121 6.31 11.70 8.17
C ILE A 121 7.72 12.26 8.31
N GLU A 122 8.61 11.54 8.98
CA GLU A 122 10.01 11.95 9.15
C GLU A 122 10.71 12.15 7.80
N HIS A 123 10.58 11.19 6.87
CA HIS A 123 11.26 11.23 5.56
C HIS A 123 10.55 12.14 4.54
N TRP A 124 9.21 12.23 4.59
CA TRP A 124 8.42 13.10 3.72
C TRP A 124 8.75 14.59 3.94
N ARG A 125 9.08 14.98 5.18
CA ARG A 125 9.45 16.37 5.52
C ARG A 125 10.86 16.77 5.09
N THR A 126 11.81 15.84 5.06
CA THR A 126 13.23 16.13 4.78
C THR A 126 13.57 16.12 3.28
N GLY A 127 12.68 15.62 2.41
CA GLY A 127 12.94 15.52 0.97
C GLY A 127 14.13 14.61 0.60
N SER A 128 14.75 13.97 1.59
CA SER A 128 15.93 13.12 1.46
C SER A 128 15.62 11.77 2.08
N ALA A 129 15.61 10.72 1.26
CA ALA A 129 15.65 9.34 1.72
C ALA A 129 17.06 9.02 2.25
N ALA A 130 17.46 9.61 3.37
CA ALA A 130 18.73 9.31 4.00
C ALA A 130 18.63 7.96 4.75
N GLY A 131 18.99 6.88 4.05
CA GLY A 131 19.72 5.76 4.63
C GLY A 131 18.97 4.71 5.45
N ARG A 132 17.64 4.77 5.61
CA ARG A 132 16.87 3.66 6.21
C ARG A 132 16.02 2.99 5.14
N ARG A 133 16.42 1.77 4.74
CA ARG A 133 15.79 0.94 3.70
C ARG A 133 14.26 0.95 3.84
N PHE A 134 13.59 1.60 2.90
CA PHE A 134 12.14 1.61 2.78
C PHE A 134 11.72 0.30 2.09
N LEU A 135 11.88 -0.80 2.81
CA LEU A 135 11.62 -2.13 2.26
C LEU A 135 10.14 -2.25 1.92
N CYS A 136 9.80 -2.05 0.65
CA CYS A 136 8.47 -2.30 0.12
C CYS A 136 8.37 -3.80 -0.20
N ARG A 137 7.53 -4.53 0.52
CA ARG A 137 7.33 -5.96 0.29
C ARG A 137 6.03 -6.19 -0.47
N PHE A 138 6.06 -7.01 -1.51
CA PHE A 138 4.85 -7.49 -2.16
C PHE A 138 4.20 -8.59 -1.33
N ASN A 139 2.94 -8.40 -0.95
CA ASN A 139 2.14 -9.50 -0.43
C ASN A 139 1.45 -10.24 -1.59
N PRO A 140 1.72 -11.54 -1.82
CA PRO A 140 0.88 -12.36 -2.69
C PRO A 140 -0.48 -12.51 -2.01
N VAL A 141 -1.49 -11.84 -2.56
CA VAL A 141 -2.87 -11.95 -2.08
C VAL A 141 -3.36 -13.38 -2.34
N THR A 142 -3.28 -14.22 -1.32
CA THR A 142 -4.15 -15.39 -1.14
C THR A 142 -5.33 -15.00 -0.29
#